data_AF-A0A0N1BKT9-F1
#
_entry.id   AF-A0A0N1BKT9-F1
#
_cell.length_a   1.000
_cell.length_b   1.000
_cell.length_c   1.000
_cell.angle_alpha   90.00
_cell.angle_beta   90.00
_cell.angle_gamma   90.00
#
_symmetry.space_group_name_H-M   'P 1'
#
loop_
_entity.id
_entity.type
_entity.pdbx_description
1 polymer ?
#
loop_
_entity_poly.entity_id
_entity_poly.type
_entity_poly.pdbx_seq_one_letter_code
_entity_poly.pdbx_strand_id
1 'polypeptide(L)' 'ATRGEAGDAAPPPVGASSSWTSETRENVSGTSTVVARNDNDQGGLQCITVSDVIIVNGEETTANKRMCRRPGQARYALMA' A
#
# COMPACT_ATOMS: atom_id res chain seq x y z
N ALA A 1 5.98 -19.85 13.59
CA ALA A 1 6.12 -18.39 13.70
C ALA A 1 4.81 -17.82 14.22
N THR A 2 4.78 -17.32 15.45
CA THR A 2 3.59 -16.75 16.06
C THR A 2 3.31 -15.37 15.48
N ARG A 3 2.13 -15.23 14.88
CA ARG A 3 1.52 -14.02 14.34
C ARG A 3 1.49 -12.94 15.44
N GLY A 4 2.37 -11.95 15.33
CA GLY A 4 2.40 -10.79 16.22
C GLY A 4 1.12 -9.97 16.13
N GLU A 5 0.65 -9.52 17.28
CA GLU A 5 -0.56 -8.74 17.49
C GLU A 5 -0.52 -7.45 16.66
N ALA A 6 -1.37 -7.39 15.64
CA ALA A 6 -1.43 -6.29 14.67
C ALA A 6 -2.18 -5.06 15.24
N GLY A 7 -1.93 -4.70 16.50
CA GLY A 7 -2.55 -3.54 17.15
C GLY A 7 -1.76 -2.24 16.97
N ASP A 8 -0.44 -2.34 16.84
CA ASP A 8 0.47 -1.18 16.82
C ASP A 8 1.66 -1.42 15.89
N ALA A 9 1.41 -1.94 14.68
CA ALA A 9 2.46 -1.99 13.68
C ALA A 9 2.75 -0.54 13.21
N ALA A 10 4.00 -0.11 13.42
CA ALA A 10 4.51 1.16 12.93
C ALA A 10 4.15 1.31 11.42
N PRO A 11 3.70 2.49 10.97
CA PRO A 11 3.40 2.73 9.56
C PRO A 11 4.58 2.32 8.66
N PRO A 12 4.34 1.75 7.46
CA PRO A 12 5.41 1.46 6.53
C PRO A 12 6.14 2.76 6.13
N PRO A 13 7.48 2.80 6.13
CA PRO A 13 8.23 3.99 5.75
C PRO A 13 8.13 4.27 4.24
N VAL A 14 8.45 5.50 3.82
CA VAL A 14 8.67 5.81 2.39
C VAL A 14 9.80 4.93 1.85
N GLY A 15 9.60 4.39 0.65
CA GLY A 15 10.49 3.41 0.02
C GLY A 15 10.15 1.95 0.36
N ALA A 16 9.29 1.69 1.34
CA ALA A 16 8.81 0.32 1.58
C ALA A 16 8.02 -0.18 0.36
N SER A 17 8.35 -1.39 -0.08
CA SER A 17 7.76 -1.98 -1.28
C SER A 17 7.27 -3.42 -1.06
N SER A 18 6.35 -3.86 -1.92
CA SER A 18 5.85 -5.23 -1.95
C SER A 18 5.55 -5.63 -3.39
N SER A 19 6.10 -6.77 -3.81
CA SER A 19 5.82 -7.36 -5.12
C SER A 19 4.63 -8.32 -5.05
N TRP A 20 3.87 -8.38 -6.13
CA TRP A 20 2.68 -9.21 -6.24
C TRP A 20 2.49 -9.76 -7.65
N THR A 21 1.74 -10.85 -7.75
CA THR A 21 1.28 -11.45 -9.02
C THR A 21 -0.23 -11.60 -8.95
N SER A 22 -0.93 -11.32 -10.04
CA SER A 22 -2.39 -11.46 -10.07
C SER A 22 -2.78 -12.93 -9.96
N GLU A 23 -3.70 -13.24 -9.05
CA GLU A 23 -4.26 -14.59 -8.90
C GLU A 23 -5.30 -14.93 -9.99
N THR A 24 -5.84 -13.90 -10.66
CA THR A 24 -6.99 -14.05 -11.58
C THR A 24 -6.64 -13.74 -13.03
N ARG A 25 -5.49 -13.10 -13.28
CA ARG A 25 -5.09 -12.67 -14.62
C ARG A 25 -3.69 -13.18 -14.92
N GLU A 26 -3.58 -13.96 -15.98
CA GLU A 26 -2.29 -14.41 -16.49
C GLU A 26 -1.44 -13.21 -16.93
N ASN A 27 -0.12 -13.30 -16.74
CA ASN A 27 0.85 -12.29 -17.17
C ASN A 27 0.61 -10.89 -16.60
N VAL A 28 -0.04 -10.80 -15.42
CA VAL A 28 -0.21 -9.55 -14.67
C VAL A 28 0.51 -9.64 -13.32
N SER A 29 1.47 -8.76 -13.10
CA SER A 29 2.23 -8.65 -11.85
C SER A 29 2.55 -7.20 -11.54
N GLY A 30 3.15 -6.92 -10.39
CA GLY A 30 3.59 -5.57 -10.09
C GLY A 30 4.35 -5.42 -8.80
N THR A 31 4.73 -4.18 -8.52
CA THR A 31 5.32 -3.75 -7.26
C THR A 31 4.61 -2.50 -6.77
N SER A 32 4.18 -2.54 -5.52
CA SER A 32 3.61 -1.41 -4.81
C SER A 32 4.67 -0.78 -3.90
N THR A 33 4.89 0.53 -4.01
CA THR A 33 5.91 1.26 -3.23
C THR A 33 5.29 2.47 -2.53
N VAL A 34 5.56 2.64 -1.24
CA VAL A 34 5.18 3.85 -0.49
C VAL A 34 6.05 5.00 -0.95
N VAL A 35 5.46 6.04 -1.55
CA VAL A 35 6.19 7.22 -2.07
C VAL A 35 5.99 8.47 -1.22
N ALA A 36 4.95 8.52 -0.38
CA ALA A 36 4.74 9.62 0.56
C ALA A 36 3.97 9.16 1.80
N ARG A 37 4.18 9.86 2.91
CA ARG A 37 3.43 9.72 4.16
C ARG A 37 2.79 11.05 4.53
N ASN A 38 1.51 10.97 4.89
CA ASN A 38 0.68 12.08 5.35
C ASN A 38 0.03 11.62 6.66
N ASP A 39 0.85 11.52 7.70
CA ASP A 39 0.38 11.27 9.06
C ASP A 39 -0.09 12.64 9.60
N ASN A 40 -1.33 12.73 10.11
CA ASN A 40 -2.05 13.97 10.49
C ASN A 40 -2.94 14.57 9.40
N ASP A 41 -3.48 13.73 8.51
CA ASP A 41 -4.55 14.15 7.61
C ASP A 41 -5.86 14.40 8.40
N GLN A 42 -6.87 14.98 7.73
CA GLN A 42 -8.13 15.40 8.37
C GLN A 42 -8.71 14.32 9.30
N GLY A 43 -8.97 14.68 10.56
CA GLY A 43 -9.54 13.77 11.55
C GLY A 43 -8.57 12.75 12.16
N GLY A 44 -7.25 12.98 12.07
CA GLY A 44 -6.23 12.10 12.67
C GLY A 44 -5.95 10.85 11.84
N LEU A 45 -6.37 10.83 10.57
CA LEU A 45 -6.06 9.75 9.65
C LEU A 45 -4.56 9.68 9.40
N GLN A 46 -4.05 8.45 9.32
CA GLN A 46 -2.70 8.18 8.83
C GLN A 46 -2.84 7.74 7.39
N CYS A 47 -2.33 8.56 6.46
CA CYS A 47 -2.44 8.31 5.04
C CYS A 47 -1.07 8.10 4.41
N ILE A 48 -1.02 7.24 3.39
CA ILE A 48 0.15 7.01 2.56
C ILE A 48 -0.23 7.13 1.09
N THR A 49 0.70 7.60 0.27
CA THR A 49 0.62 7.49 -1.18
C THR A 49 1.45 6.28 -1.60
N VAL A 50 0.83 5.37 -2.34
CA VAL A 50 1.49 4.19 -2.88
C VAL A 50 1.50 4.32 -4.40
N SER A 51 2.69 4.22 -4.99
CA SER A 51 2.87 4.08 -6.43
C SER A 51 2.93 2.60 -6.79
N ASP A 52 2.09 2.16 -7.70
CA ASP A 52 2.13 0.84 -8.31
C ASP A 52 2.82 0.90 -9.66
N VAL A 53 3.79 0.02 -9.85
CA VAL A 53 4.28 -0.39 -11.17
C VAL A 53 3.59 -1.70 -11.50
N ILE A 54 2.79 -1.72 -12.56
CA ILE A 54 1.97 -2.83 -13.00
C ILE A 54 2.52 -3.30 -14.35
N ILE A 55 2.85 -4.58 -14.44
CA ILE A 55 3.31 -5.22 -15.67
C ILE A 55 2.18 -6.07 -16.23
N VAL A 56 1.78 -5.80 -17.47
CA VAL A 56 0.76 -6.55 -18.23
C VAL A 56 1.40 -7.05 -19.52
N ASN A 57 1.56 -8.36 -19.67
CA ASN A 57 2.22 -8.96 -20.84
C ASN A 57 3.60 -8.34 -21.14
N GLY A 58 4.36 -7.99 -20.10
CA GLY A 58 5.68 -7.35 -20.22
C GLY A 58 5.64 -5.84 -20.45
N GLU A 59 4.46 -5.22 -20.60
CA GLU A 59 4.30 -3.77 -20.71
C GLU A 59 4.06 -3.14 -19.34
N GLU A 60 4.75 -2.04 -19.05
CA GLU A 60 4.64 -1.32 -17.78
C GLU A 60 3.56 -0.24 -17.80
N THR A 61 2.76 -0.17 -16.74
CA THR A 61 1.84 0.91 -16.43
C THR A 61 2.02 1.34 -14.98
N THR A 62 1.94 2.64 -14.70
CA THR A 62 2.04 3.17 -13.33
C THR A 62 0.71 3.73 -12.85
N ALA A 63 0.37 3.50 -11.58
CA ALA A 63 -0.80 4.08 -10.93
C ALA A 63 -0.48 4.56 -9.51
N ASN A 64 -0.92 5.76 -9.15
CA ASN A 64 -0.80 6.27 -7.79
C ASN A 64 -2.12 6.08 -7.04
N LYS A 65 -2.05 5.58 -5.81
CA LYS A 65 -3.21 5.42 -4.93
C LYS A 65 -2.96 6.05 -3.56
N ARG A 66 -4.00 6.67 -3.01
CA ARG A 66 -4.02 7.15 -1.62
C ARG A 66 -4.68 6.09 -0.74
N MET A 67 -3.97 5.67 0.30
CA MET A 67 -4.45 4.69 1.26
C MET A 67 -4.45 5.34 2.65
N CYS A 68 -5.50 5.17 3.43
CA CYS A 68 -5.57 5.71 4.79
C CYS A 68 -6.00 4.64 5.80
N ARG A 69 -5.57 4.82 7.05
CA ARG A 69 -6.07 4.07 8.20
C ARG A 69 -6.49 5.02 9.31
N ARG A 70 -7.51 4.63 10.06
CA ARG A 70 -7.90 5.33 11.29
C ARG A 70 -6.90 5.02 12.42
N PRO A 71 -6.76 5.92 13.41
CA PRO A 71 -6.02 5.60 14.63
C PRO A 71 -6.46 4.26 15.23
N GLY A 72 -5.49 3.45 15.66
CA GLY A 72 -5.73 2.12 16.25
C GLY A 72 -6.16 1.02 15.28
N GLN A 73 -6.34 1.32 13.97
CA GLN A 73 -6.59 0.27 12.98
C GLN A 73 -5.29 -0.27 12.41
N ALA A 74 -5.25 -1.59 12.23
CA ALA A 74 -4.11 -2.30 11.69
C ALA A 74 -3.86 -1.99 10.21
N ARG A 75 -4.93 -1.87 9.42
CA ARG A 75 -4.88 -1.92 7.95
C ARG A 75 -5.20 -0.58 7.31
N TYR A 76 -4.46 -0.27 6.26
CA TYR A 76 -4.79 0.81 5.33
C TYR A 76 -5.85 0.34 4.34
N ALA A 77 -6.75 1.24 3.96
CA ALA A 77 -7.75 1.04 2.92
C ALA A 77 -7.62 2.13 1.84
N LEU A 78 -8.02 1.81 0.61
CA LEU A 78 -8.14 2.78 -0.47
C LEU A 78 -9.10 3.89 -0.05
N MET A 79 -8.66 5.13 -0.24
CA MET A 79 -9.56 6.28 -0.20
C MET A 79 -10.03 6.56 -1.63
N ALA A 80 -11.35 6.60 -1.81
CA ALA A 80 -11.98 7.10 -3.03
C ALA A 80 -11.96 8.64 -3.05
#